data_AF-A0AAN9RT76-F1
#
_entry.id   AF-A0AAN9RT76-F1
#
_cell.length_a   1.000
_cell.length_b   1.000
_cell.length_c   1.000
_cell.angle_alpha   90.00
_cell.angle_beta   90.00
_cell.angle_gamma   90.00
#
_symmetry.space_group_name_H-M   'P 1'
#
loop_
_entity.id
_entity.type
_entity.pdbx_description
1 polymer ?
#
loop_
_entity_poly.entity_id
_entity_poly.type
_entity_poly.pdbx_seq_one_letter_code
_entity_poly.pdbx_strand_id
1 'polypeptide(L)'
;MGREIIRQSSPNEPGKRSRLWFEDDVKDVLKENTGTNAIQGLSLKLHSTSRDRFEAHAFKEMKRLRLLQLDHVQLIGDYGYFSKQLRWICWQGFPSKYIPNNFHIENVIAIDLKHSHLQLVWKQPQVLKWLKFLNLSHSKFLRKTPDFSGLPSLEKLILKDCPSLCKL
;
A
#
# COMPACT_ATOMS: atom_id res chain seq x y z
N MET A 1 10.74 -20.39 10.55
CA MET A 1 9.76 -21.49 10.50
C MET A 1 8.50 -21.12 9.70
N GLY A 2 7.66 -20.16 10.10
CA GLY A 2 6.40 -19.85 9.38
C GLY A 2 6.55 -19.41 7.90
N ARG A 3 7.60 -18.66 7.57
CA ARG A 3 7.87 -18.23 6.18
C ARG A 3 8.22 -19.42 5.27
N GLU A 4 9.08 -20.32 5.74
CA GLU A 4 9.53 -21.46 4.94
C GLU A 4 8.37 -22.43 4.64
N ILE A 5 7.45 -22.62 5.57
CA ILE A 5 6.24 -23.45 5.35
C ILE A 5 5.43 -22.96 4.15
N ILE A 6 5.23 -21.64 4.03
CA ILE A 6 4.50 -21.03 2.92
C ILE A 6 5.32 -21.08 1.62
N ARG A 7 6.65 -20.98 1.69
CA ARG A 7 7.52 -21.15 0.52
C ARG A 7 7.39 -22.58 -0.03
N GLN A 8 7.41 -23.58 0.85
CA GLN A 8 7.32 -25.00 0.52
C GLN A 8 5.92 -25.43 0.06
N SER A 9 4.85 -24.67 0.35
CA SER A 9 3.51 -25.01 -0.15
C SER A 9 3.39 -24.91 -1.68
N SER A 10 4.22 -24.08 -2.31
CA SER A 10 4.31 -23.97 -3.78
C SER A 10 5.73 -23.53 -4.17
N PRO A 11 6.71 -24.47 -4.17
CA PRO A 11 8.13 -24.12 -4.32
C PRO A 11 8.43 -23.40 -5.65
N ASN A 12 7.81 -23.86 -6.75
CA ASN A 12 8.07 -23.37 -8.10
C ASN A 12 7.02 -22.37 -8.61
N GLU A 13 5.96 -22.10 -7.82
CA GLU A 13 4.85 -21.24 -8.23
C GLU A 13 4.55 -20.22 -7.13
N PRO A 14 5.36 -19.14 -7.02
CA PRO A 14 5.17 -18.15 -5.98
C PRO A 14 3.77 -17.52 -5.99
N GLY A 15 3.17 -17.35 -7.18
CA GLY A 15 1.81 -16.81 -7.35
C GLY A 15 0.70 -17.60 -6.64
N LYS A 16 0.92 -18.89 -6.32
CA LYS A 16 -0.04 -19.76 -5.60
C LYS A 16 0.13 -19.74 -4.08
N ARG A 17 1.16 -19.05 -3.57
CA ARG A 17 1.41 -18.95 -2.12
C ARG A 17 0.46 -17.96 -1.47
N SER A 18 0.13 -18.21 -0.20
CA SER A 18 -0.73 -17.30 0.55
C SER A 18 -0.08 -15.96 0.87
N ARG A 19 1.26 -15.92 0.91
CA ARG A 19 2.03 -14.71 1.22
C ARG A 19 3.35 -14.70 0.46
N LEU A 20 3.78 -13.50 0.05
CA LEU A 20 5.03 -13.26 -0.64
C LEU A 20 5.84 -12.17 0.07
N TRP A 21 7.15 -12.39 0.22
CA TRP A 21 8.10 -11.45 0.85
C TRP A 21 9.54 -11.58 0.36
N PHE A 22 9.87 -12.61 -0.43
CA PHE A 22 11.17 -12.68 -1.08
C PHE A 22 11.13 -11.76 -2.29
N GLU A 23 12.11 -10.87 -2.39
CA GLU A 23 12.10 -9.80 -3.39
C GLU A 23 11.98 -10.35 -4.81
N ASP A 24 12.80 -11.35 -5.16
CA ASP A 24 12.81 -11.96 -6.50
C ASP A 24 11.47 -12.61 -6.84
N ASP A 25 10.92 -13.43 -5.94
CA ASP A 25 9.59 -14.05 -6.12
C ASP A 25 8.49 -13.00 -6.35
N VAL A 26 8.52 -11.89 -5.60
CA VAL A 26 7.51 -10.83 -5.75
C VAL A 26 7.71 -10.10 -7.07
N LYS A 27 8.96 -9.80 -7.45
CA LYS A 27 9.27 -9.16 -8.73
C LYS A 27 8.79 -10.01 -9.90
N ASP A 28 9.08 -11.30 -9.89
CA ASP A 28 8.66 -12.23 -10.94
C ASP A 28 7.14 -12.32 -11.02
N VAL A 29 6.45 -12.45 -9.88
CA VAL A 29 4.98 -12.47 -9.82
C VAL A 29 4.37 -11.19 -10.38
N LEU A 30 4.94 -10.02 -10.06
CA LEU A 30 4.41 -8.74 -10.51
C LEU A 30 4.76 -8.42 -11.97
N LYS A 31 5.92 -8.82 -12.47
CA LYS A 31 6.32 -8.62 -13.88
C LYS A 31 5.55 -9.53 -14.82
N GLU A 32 5.43 -10.81 -14.45
CA GLU A 32 4.77 -11.83 -15.27
C GLU A 32 3.25 -11.89 -15.05
N ASN A 33 2.70 -11.08 -14.12
CA ASN A 33 1.28 -11.04 -13.77
C ASN A 33 0.72 -12.41 -13.33
N THR A 34 1.53 -13.23 -12.67
CA THR A 34 1.17 -14.58 -12.23
C THR A 34 0.54 -14.63 -10.84
N GLY A 35 0.26 -13.47 -10.26
CA GLY A 35 -0.40 -13.34 -8.95
C GLY A 35 -1.79 -13.95 -8.98
N THR A 36 -2.13 -14.76 -7.98
CA THR A 36 -3.44 -15.41 -7.92
C THR A 36 -4.24 -14.99 -6.70
N ASN A 37 -5.51 -15.40 -6.66
CA ASN A 37 -6.40 -15.20 -5.53
C ASN A 37 -5.96 -15.94 -4.25
N ALA A 38 -4.91 -16.77 -4.32
CA ALA A 38 -4.30 -17.36 -3.12
C ALA A 38 -3.58 -16.31 -2.27
N ILE A 39 -3.03 -15.26 -2.91
CA ILE A 39 -2.20 -14.25 -2.24
C ILE A 39 -3.09 -13.39 -1.33
N GLN A 40 -2.78 -13.42 -0.04
CA GLN A 40 -3.41 -12.61 1.01
C GLN A 40 -2.46 -11.56 1.57
N GLY A 41 -1.16 -11.72 1.41
CA GLY A 41 -0.15 -10.76 1.83
C GLY A 41 0.99 -10.63 0.84
N LEU A 42 1.39 -9.41 0.54
CA LEU A 42 2.49 -9.12 -0.38
C LEU A 42 3.39 -8.04 0.23
N SER A 43 4.70 -8.33 0.28
CA SER A 43 5.72 -7.40 0.74
C SER A 43 6.81 -7.27 -0.31
N LEU A 44 6.93 -6.09 -0.92
CA LEU A 44 8.05 -5.74 -1.78
C LEU A 44 8.80 -4.55 -1.19
N LYS A 45 10.10 -4.70 -0.96
CA LYS A 45 10.94 -3.61 -0.50
C LYS A 45 12.06 -3.41 -1.49
N LEU A 46 12.13 -2.22 -2.06
CA LEU A 46 13.17 -1.86 -3.00
C LEU A 46 14.07 -0.80 -2.39
N HIS A 47 15.29 -0.74 -2.90
CA HIS A 47 16.16 0.38 -2.60
C HIS A 47 15.56 1.66 -3.19
N SER A 48 15.76 2.80 -2.52
CA SER A 48 15.23 4.10 -2.94
C SER A 48 15.75 4.58 -4.29
N THR A 49 16.85 4.00 -4.76
CA THR A 49 17.46 4.24 -6.08
C THR A 49 17.00 3.26 -7.15
N SER A 50 16.14 2.29 -6.81
CA SER A 50 15.60 1.33 -7.76
C SER A 50 14.81 2.06 -8.85
N ARG A 51 14.98 1.59 -10.09
CA ARG A 51 14.24 2.08 -11.26
C ARG A 51 13.16 1.11 -11.69
N ASP A 52 12.98 0.01 -10.95
CA ASP A 52 11.93 -0.97 -11.23
C ASP A 52 10.56 -0.29 -11.15
N ARG A 53 9.74 -0.56 -12.17
CA ARG A 53 8.34 -0.13 -12.23
C ARG A 53 7.49 -1.36 -12.43
N PHE A 54 6.36 -1.40 -11.76
CA PHE A 54 5.36 -2.44 -11.95
C PHE A 54 4.04 -1.81 -12.31
N GLU A 55 3.24 -2.52 -13.08
CA GLU A 55 1.92 -2.07 -13.43
C GLU A 55 0.91 -2.54 -12.38
N ALA A 56 -0.05 -1.68 -12.05
CA ALA A 56 -1.07 -1.98 -11.05
C ALA A 56 -1.98 -3.15 -11.47
N HIS A 57 -2.07 -3.47 -12.77
CA HIS A 57 -2.85 -4.62 -13.26
C HIS A 57 -2.30 -5.95 -12.77
N ALA A 58 -1.04 -6.03 -12.36
CA ALA A 58 -0.46 -7.23 -11.75
C ALA A 58 -1.22 -7.68 -10.49
N PHE A 59 -1.91 -6.76 -9.81
CA PHE A 59 -2.72 -7.04 -8.62
C PHE A 59 -4.13 -7.51 -8.96
N LYS A 60 -4.54 -7.47 -10.24
CA LYS A 60 -5.93 -7.69 -10.67
C LYS A 60 -6.47 -9.03 -10.17
N GLU A 61 -5.72 -10.13 -10.27
CA GLU A 61 -6.20 -11.45 -9.87
C GLU A 61 -6.02 -11.76 -8.37
N MET A 62 -5.31 -10.91 -7.62
CA MET A 62 -5.07 -11.05 -6.18
C MET A 62 -6.28 -10.58 -5.34
N LYS A 63 -7.48 -11.07 -5.64
CA LYS A 63 -8.74 -10.55 -5.06
C LYS A 63 -8.87 -10.75 -3.55
N ARG A 64 -8.11 -11.63 -2.93
CA ARG A 64 -8.06 -11.87 -1.47
C ARG A 64 -6.88 -11.17 -0.78
N LEU A 65 -6.17 -10.26 -1.45
CA LEU A 65 -5.09 -9.49 -0.85
C LEU A 65 -5.61 -8.62 0.30
N ARG A 66 -5.04 -8.80 1.49
CA ARG A 66 -5.43 -8.11 2.73
C ARG A 66 -4.30 -7.26 3.31
N LEU A 67 -3.05 -7.67 3.08
CA LEU A 67 -1.85 -7.05 3.63
C LEU A 67 -0.94 -6.62 2.48
N LEU A 68 -0.65 -5.33 2.38
CA LEU A 68 0.23 -4.78 1.36
C LEU A 68 1.36 -3.98 2.00
N GLN A 69 2.60 -4.40 1.77
CA GLN A 69 3.80 -3.66 2.13
C GLN A 69 4.61 -3.34 0.87
N LEU A 70 4.82 -2.07 0.61
CA LEU A 70 5.59 -1.55 -0.51
C LEU A 70 6.58 -0.51 0.03
N ASP A 71 7.87 -0.67 -0.28
CA ASP A 71 8.90 0.30 0.13
C ASP A 71 9.65 0.79 -1.10
N HIS A 72 9.51 2.09 -1.40
CA HIS A 72 10.04 2.76 -2.59
C HIS A 72 9.62 2.12 -3.93
N VAL A 73 8.47 1.43 -3.96
CA VAL A 73 7.94 0.80 -5.18
C VAL A 73 7.16 1.80 -6.02
N GLN A 74 7.47 1.85 -7.32
CA GLN A 74 6.75 2.65 -8.31
C GLN A 74 5.68 1.80 -9.01
N LEU A 75 4.40 2.16 -8.79
CA LEU A 75 3.26 1.53 -9.48
C LEU A 75 2.61 2.50 -10.46
N ILE A 76 2.48 2.04 -11.71
CA ILE A 76 1.82 2.78 -12.80
C ILE A 76 0.47 2.15 -13.15
N GLY A 77 -0.46 2.95 -13.69
CA GLY A 77 -1.78 2.47 -14.11
C GLY A 77 -2.88 2.64 -13.08
N ASP A 78 -3.92 1.81 -13.18
CA ASP A 78 -5.19 1.95 -12.46
C ASP A 78 -5.16 1.24 -11.09
N TYR A 79 -5.41 1.99 -10.02
CA TYR A 79 -5.39 1.46 -8.64
C TYR A 79 -6.69 0.73 -8.28
N GLY A 80 -7.70 0.74 -9.16
CA GLY A 80 -8.92 -0.07 -9.06
C GLY A 80 -8.66 -1.57 -9.19
N TYR A 81 -7.47 -1.99 -9.65
CA TYR A 81 -7.08 -3.39 -9.68
C TYR A 81 -6.77 -3.97 -8.29
N PHE A 82 -6.53 -3.15 -7.28
CA PHE A 82 -6.30 -3.62 -5.92
C PHE A 82 -7.53 -4.29 -5.30
N SER A 83 -7.28 -5.22 -4.39
CA SER A 83 -8.35 -5.91 -3.68
C SER A 83 -9.12 -4.96 -2.77
N LYS A 84 -10.46 -5.05 -2.83
CA LYS A 84 -11.39 -4.39 -1.90
C LYS A 84 -11.37 -5.01 -0.48
N GLN A 85 -10.62 -6.09 -0.29
CA GLN A 85 -10.43 -6.76 1.00
C GLN A 85 -9.19 -6.27 1.75
N LEU A 86 -8.44 -5.29 1.19
CA LEU A 86 -7.30 -4.69 1.86
C LEU A 86 -7.69 -4.20 3.27
N ARG A 87 -6.90 -4.60 4.26
CA ARG A 87 -7.05 -4.23 5.67
C ARG A 87 -5.87 -3.43 6.20
N TRP A 88 -4.69 -3.66 5.64
CA TRP A 88 -3.47 -2.98 6.04
C TRP A 88 -2.64 -2.60 4.82
N ILE A 89 -2.24 -1.34 4.77
CA ILE A 89 -1.39 -0.77 3.73
C ILE A 89 -0.20 -0.11 4.42
N CYS A 90 1.00 -0.54 4.08
CA CYS A 90 2.25 0.13 4.40
C CYS A 90 2.96 0.44 3.08
N TRP A 91 2.99 1.70 2.68
CA TRP A 91 3.57 2.12 1.42
C TRP A 91 4.53 3.30 1.64
N GLN A 92 5.75 2.94 2.00
CA GLN A 92 6.80 3.93 2.25
C GLN A 92 7.27 4.53 0.93
N GLY A 93 7.36 5.87 0.90
CA GLY A 93 7.71 6.59 -0.32
C GLY A 93 6.60 6.60 -1.37
N PHE A 94 5.33 6.61 -0.95
CA PHE A 94 4.19 6.65 -1.87
C PHE A 94 4.36 7.77 -2.91
N PRO A 95 4.35 7.44 -4.21
CA PRO A 95 4.88 8.34 -5.24
C PRO A 95 3.89 9.42 -5.69
N SER A 96 2.59 9.24 -5.44
CA SER A 96 1.57 10.16 -5.92
C SER A 96 1.37 11.38 -5.01
N LYS A 97 0.93 12.48 -5.60
CA LYS A 97 0.58 13.74 -4.90
C LYS A 97 -0.68 13.61 -4.03
N TYR A 98 -1.51 12.61 -4.28
CA TYR A 98 -2.73 12.27 -3.54
C TYR A 98 -3.07 10.80 -3.75
N ILE A 99 -3.82 10.21 -2.83
CA ILE A 99 -4.37 8.87 -2.99
C ILE A 99 -5.45 8.91 -4.09
N PRO A 100 -5.35 8.08 -5.14
CA PRO A 100 -6.35 8.02 -6.21
C PRO A 100 -7.73 7.56 -5.71
N ASN A 101 -8.81 8.14 -6.25
CA ASN A 101 -10.19 7.80 -5.85
C ASN A 101 -10.60 6.35 -6.19
N ASN A 102 -9.97 5.75 -7.20
CA ASN A 102 -10.16 4.35 -7.57
C ASN A 102 -9.38 3.39 -6.67
N PHE A 103 -8.55 3.88 -5.73
CA PHE A 103 -7.90 3.02 -4.75
C PHE A 103 -8.87 2.71 -3.61
N HIS A 104 -9.55 1.57 -3.72
CA HIS A 104 -10.59 1.11 -2.78
C HIS A 104 -10.05 0.83 -1.37
N ILE A 105 -10.00 1.87 -0.53
CA ILE A 105 -9.48 1.82 0.84
C ILE A 105 -10.56 1.86 1.93
N GLU A 106 -11.84 1.71 1.57
CA GLU A 106 -12.99 1.90 2.47
C GLU A 106 -12.99 0.90 3.65
N ASN A 107 -12.39 -0.28 3.44
CA ASN A 107 -12.29 -1.38 4.40
C ASN A 107 -10.95 -1.42 5.16
N VAL A 108 -10.05 -0.47 4.89
CA VAL A 108 -8.71 -0.45 5.47
C VAL A 108 -8.77 -0.02 6.92
N ILE A 109 -8.03 -0.74 7.76
CA ILE A 109 -7.95 -0.51 9.21
C ILE A 109 -6.72 0.33 9.55
N ALA A 110 -5.64 0.17 8.81
CA ALA A 110 -4.39 0.86 9.08
C ALA A 110 -3.66 1.23 7.79
N ILE A 111 -3.28 2.50 7.70
CA ILE A 111 -2.54 3.10 6.59
C ILE A 111 -1.24 3.70 7.13
N ASP A 112 -0.10 3.22 6.62
CA ASP A 112 1.21 3.82 6.83
C ASP A 112 1.77 4.29 5.48
N LEU A 113 1.85 5.61 5.30
CA LEU A 113 2.36 6.28 4.11
C LEU A 113 3.51 7.21 4.52
N LYS A 114 4.42 6.71 5.34
CA LYS A 114 5.63 7.44 5.72
C LYS A 114 6.48 7.83 4.50
N HIS A 115 7.14 8.99 4.56
CA HIS A 115 8.01 9.53 3.49
C HIS A 115 7.31 9.79 2.14
N SER A 116 6.00 10.00 2.13
CA SER A 116 5.25 10.10 0.89
C SER A 116 5.43 11.43 0.15
N HIS A 117 5.19 11.40 -1.15
CA HIS A 117 5.11 12.59 -2.02
C HIS A 117 3.74 13.29 -1.97
N LEU A 118 2.88 12.90 -1.02
CA LEU A 118 1.55 13.47 -0.84
C LEU A 118 1.65 14.99 -0.63
N GLN A 119 0.85 15.73 -1.39
CA GLN A 119 0.57 17.15 -1.16
C GLN A 119 -0.76 17.32 -0.41
N LEU A 120 -1.72 16.46 -0.73
CA LEU A 120 -2.99 16.26 -0.04
C LEU A 120 -3.19 14.75 0.12
N VAL A 121 -3.86 14.31 1.19
CA VAL A 121 -4.11 12.87 1.38
C VAL A 121 -5.13 12.35 0.36
N TRP A 122 -6.30 12.99 0.31
CA TRP A 122 -7.38 12.71 -0.65
C TRP A 122 -7.84 14.01 -1.32
N LYS A 123 -8.26 13.91 -2.59
CA LYS A 123 -8.82 15.04 -3.36
C LYS A 123 -10.22 15.41 -2.94
N GLN A 124 -11.00 14.42 -2.53
CA GLN A 124 -12.39 14.55 -2.13
C GLN A 124 -12.53 13.95 -0.73
N PRO A 125 -13.42 14.50 0.13
CA PRO A 125 -13.71 13.92 1.44
C PRO A 125 -13.96 12.41 1.34
N GLN A 126 -13.35 11.65 2.26
CA GLN A 126 -13.44 10.20 2.32
C GLN A 126 -14.12 9.78 3.62
N VAL A 127 -14.97 8.77 3.57
CA VAL A 127 -15.57 8.17 4.76
C VAL A 127 -14.95 6.79 5.00
N LEU A 128 -13.95 6.72 5.86
CA LEU A 128 -13.21 5.49 6.19
C LEU A 128 -13.59 5.02 7.59
N LYS A 129 -14.78 4.39 7.70
CA LYS A 129 -15.39 4.00 8.97
C LYS A 129 -14.54 3.05 9.82
N TRP A 130 -13.61 2.33 9.19
CA TRP A 130 -12.80 1.30 9.84
C TRP A 130 -11.35 1.73 10.12
N LEU A 131 -10.93 2.89 9.63
CA LEU A 131 -9.54 3.34 9.74
C LEU A 131 -9.23 3.73 11.19
N LYS A 132 -8.34 2.97 11.83
CA LYS A 132 -7.88 3.17 13.21
C LYS A 132 -6.50 3.80 13.29
N PHE A 133 -5.65 3.56 12.29
CA PHE A 133 -4.28 4.06 12.27
C PHE A 133 -3.96 4.77 10.96
N LEU A 134 -3.45 5.99 11.05
CA LEU A 134 -2.96 6.77 9.91
C LEU A 134 -1.60 7.36 10.23
N ASN A 135 -0.57 6.92 9.50
CA ASN A 135 0.77 7.49 9.57
C ASN A 135 1.12 8.19 8.26
N LEU A 136 1.40 9.48 8.36
CA LEU A 136 1.80 10.36 7.25
C LEU A 136 3.15 11.02 7.54
N SER A 137 3.90 10.53 8.52
CA SER A 137 5.16 11.13 8.97
C SER A 137 6.19 11.27 7.85
N HIS A 138 7.05 12.28 7.97
CA HIS A 138 8.12 12.60 7.04
C HIS A 138 7.63 12.94 5.62
N SER A 139 6.35 13.28 5.44
CA SER A 139 5.79 13.69 4.16
C SER A 139 6.11 15.16 3.91
N LYS A 140 7.27 15.39 3.28
CA LYS A 140 7.86 16.72 3.09
C LYS A 140 6.95 17.71 2.36
N PHE A 141 6.06 17.21 1.50
CA PHE A 141 5.22 18.02 0.63
C PHE A 141 3.77 18.14 1.11
N LEU A 142 3.39 17.44 2.18
CA LEU A 142 2.01 17.43 2.67
C LEU A 142 1.66 18.83 3.16
N ARG A 143 0.63 19.45 2.56
CA ARG A 143 0.30 20.87 2.82
C ARG A 143 -0.80 21.06 3.85
N LYS A 144 -1.70 20.08 3.97
CA LYS A 144 -2.88 20.14 4.83
C LYS A 144 -3.16 18.76 5.43
N THR A 145 -3.78 18.74 6.60
CA THR A 145 -4.31 17.51 7.18
C THR A 145 -5.52 17.01 6.38
N PRO A 146 -5.82 15.70 6.41
CA PRO A 146 -7.10 15.21 5.91
C PRO A 146 -8.26 15.76 6.76
N ASP A 147 -9.46 15.75 6.19
CA ASP A 147 -10.69 15.95 6.97
C ASP A 147 -10.92 14.70 7.85
N PHE A 148 -10.93 14.91 9.17
CA PHE A 148 -11.08 13.84 10.15
C PHE A 148 -12.56 13.49 10.44
N SER A 149 -13.52 14.32 10.01
CA SER A 149 -14.95 14.05 10.23
C SER A 149 -15.39 12.73 9.56
N GLY A 150 -14.74 12.36 8.46
CA GLY A 150 -14.95 11.08 7.76
C GLY A 150 -14.19 9.89 8.35
N LEU A 151 -13.45 10.05 9.45
CA LEU A 151 -12.61 9.02 10.07
C LEU A 151 -13.05 8.69 11.51
N PRO A 152 -14.29 8.22 11.72
CA PRO A 152 -14.90 8.13 13.06
C PRO A 152 -14.21 7.13 14.00
N SER A 153 -13.46 6.16 13.46
CA SER A 153 -12.76 5.12 14.24
C SER A 153 -11.27 5.41 14.40
N LEU A 154 -10.78 6.60 14.03
CA LEU A 154 -9.35 6.89 14.06
C LEU A 154 -8.83 6.98 15.50
N GLU A 155 -7.98 6.03 15.87
CA GLU A 155 -7.39 5.91 17.21
C GLU A 155 -5.99 6.55 17.29
N LYS A 156 -5.23 6.50 16.18
CA LYS A 156 -3.85 7.02 16.15
C LYS A 156 -3.50 7.69 14.83
N LEU A 157 -3.00 8.92 14.94
CA LEU A 157 -2.50 9.74 13.85
C LEU A 157 -1.03 10.09 14.08
N ILE A 158 -0.19 9.95 13.06
CA ILE A 158 1.22 10.35 13.11
C ILE A 158 1.53 11.34 11.98
N LEU A 159 1.91 12.56 12.35
CA LEU A 159 2.28 13.67 11.44
C LEU A 159 3.67 14.23 11.73
N LYS A 160 4.56 13.42 12.30
CA LYS A 160 5.94 13.81 12.64
C LYS A 160 6.72 14.23 11.39
N ASP A 161 7.53 15.29 11.48
CA ASP A 161 8.47 15.74 10.44
C ASP A 161 7.80 16.02 9.08
N CYS A 162 6.63 16.65 9.09
CA CYS A 162 5.94 17.15 7.89
C CYS A 162 6.16 18.67 7.73
N PRO A 163 7.32 19.14 7.22
CA PRO A 163 7.69 20.57 7.24
C PRO A 163 6.77 21.50 6.42
N SER A 164 6.08 20.97 5.41
CA SER A 164 5.12 21.75 4.60
C SER A 164 3.71 21.74 5.18
N LEU A 165 3.45 20.93 6.21
CA LEU A 165 2.15 20.83 6.85
C LEU A 165 2.01 22.05 7.74
N CYS A 166 1.42 23.10 7.18
CA CYS A 166 1.22 24.42 7.76
C CYS A 166 2.12 24.77 8.94
N LYS A 167 3.21 25.49 8.64
CA LYS A 167 3.52 26.70 9.41
C LYS A 167 2.21 27.49 9.54
N LEU A 168 1.70 27.58 10.77
CA LEU A 168 0.66 28.53 11.16
C LEU A 168 1.07 29.94 10.73
#